data_AF-A0A915E6E0-F1
#
_entry.id   AF-A0A915E6E0-F1
#
_cell.length_a   1.000
_cell.length_b   1.000
_cell.length_c   1.000
_cell.angle_alpha   90.00
_cell.angle_beta   90.00
_cell.angle_gamma   90.00
#
_symmetry.space_group_name_H-M   'P 1'
#
loop_
_entity.id
_entity.type
_entity.pdbx_description
1 polymer ?
#
loop_
_entity_poly.entity_id
_entity_poly.type
_entity_poly.pdbx_seq_one_letter_code
_entity_poly.pdbx_strand_id
1 'polypeptide(L)'
;MKVDLVGERLSVNSNMAIFITMNPGYSGRSNLPDNSKQLFRSLAMTQPDRKLIAEVMLFSQGFQTAETLAKKIVPLFTAALRSIPLRLRFASPKICPCVCGKY
;
A
#
# COMPACT_ATOMS: atom_id res chain seq x y z
N MET A 1 -16.81 17.92 -17.45
CA MET A 1 -18.05 17.39 -16.82
C MET A 1 -18.48 18.38 -15.75
N LYS A 2 -19.76 18.76 -15.62
CA LYS A 2 -20.21 19.63 -14.53
C LYS A 2 -20.88 18.76 -13.47
N VAL A 3 -20.48 18.90 -12.22
CA VAL A 3 -20.98 18.11 -11.09
C VAL A 3 -21.47 19.08 -10.02
N ASP A 4 -22.63 18.76 -9.43
CA ASP A 4 -23.16 19.53 -8.31
C ASP A 4 -22.58 18.96 -7.02
N LEU A 5 -21.81 19.78 -6.30
CA LEU A 5 -21.16 19.41 -5.06
C LEU A 5 -21.53 20.44 -3.99
N VAL A 6 -22.24 20.00 -2.95
CA VAL A 6 -22.65 20.85 -1.82
C VAL A 6 -23.47 22.08 -2.26
N GLY A 7 -24.26 21.95 -3.33
CA GLY A 7 -25.10 23.03 -3.87
C GLY A 7 -24.39 23.98 -4.84
N GLU A 8 -23.10 23.74 -5.12
CA GLU A 8 -22.32 24.49 -6.10
C GLU A 8 -22.06 23.66 -7.36
N ARG A 9 -22.28 24.26 -8.54
CA ARG A 9 -22.00 23.62 -9.83
C ARG A 9 -20.55 23.81 -10.22
N LEU A 10 -19.74 22.78 -10.00
CA LEU A 10 -18.32 22.79 -10.29
C LEU A 10 -17.99 22.09 -11.61
N SER A 11 -17.05 22.65 -12.36
CA SER A 11 -16.48 22.00 -13.54
C SER A 11 -15.37 21.06 -13.10
N VAL A 12 -15.51 19.78 -13.44
CA VAL A 12 -14.59 18.70 -13.06
C VAL A 12 -13.92 18.12 -14.30
N ASN A 13 -12.62 17.88 -14.18
CA ASN A 13 -11.79 17.26 -15.21
C ASN A 13 -12.16 15.77 -15.36
N SER A 14 -12.39 15.31 -16.59
CA SER A 14 -12.70 13.91 -16.90
C SER A 14 -11.57 12.93 -16.56
N ASN A 15 -10.34 13.42 -16.45
CA ASN A 15 -9.17 12.61 -16.12
C ASN A 15 -8.95 12.47 -14.60
N MET A 16 -9.84 13.01 -13.76
CA MET A 16 -9.71 12.88 -12.32
C MET A 16 -10.20 11.50 -11.86
N ALA A 17 -9.56 10.95 -10.83
CA ALA A 17 -9.97 9.70 -10.19
C ALA A 17 -9.81 9.78 -8.68
N ILE A 18 -10.70 9.10 -7.94
CA ILE A 18 -10.66 9.01 -6.49
C ILE A 18 -10.24 7.58 -6.11
N PHE A 19 -9.21 7.49 -5.27
CA PHE A 19 -8.71 6.23 -4.73
C PHE A 19 -8.80 6.25 -3.22
N ILE A 20 -9.42 5.24 -2.63
CA ILE A 20 -9.53 5.09 -1.18
C ILE A 20 -8.67 3.92 -0.75
N THR A 21 -7.88 4.10 0.31
CA THR A 21 -7.12 3.00 0.91
C THR A 21 -7.72 2.56 2.24
N MET A 22 -8.23 1.32 2.31
CA MET A 22 -8.83 0.76 3.52
C MET A 22 -7.92 -0.28 4.15
N ASN A 23 -7.18 0.08 5.20
CA ASN A 23 -6.32 -0.87 5.91
C ASN A 23 -7.09 -1.58 7.04
N PRO A 24 -7.50 -2.85 6.88
CA PRO A 24 -8.28 -3.54 7.90
C PRO A 24 -7.48 -3.66 9.21
N GLY A 25 -8.16 -3.39 10.34
CA GLY A 25 -7.55 -3.45 11.67
C GLY A 25 -6.64 -2.27 12.02
N TYR A 26 -6.71 -1.15 11.29
CA TYR A 26 -6.15 0.11 11.76
C TYR A 26 -7.09 0.71 12.81
N SER A 27 -6.73 0.58 14.09
CA SER A 27 -7.53 1.04 15.22
C SER A 27 -7.81 2.55 15.15
N GLY A 28 -9.02 2.95 15.54
CA GLY A 28 -9.42 4.36 15.61
C GLY A 28 -9.94 4.97 14.30
N ARG A 29 -10.20 4.18 13.25
CA ARG A 29 -10.88 4.65 12.04
C ARG A 29 -12.20 3.92 11.81
N SER A 30 -13.25 4.68 11.48
CA SER A 30 -14.52 4.12 11.01
C SER A 30 -14.34 3.51 9.62
N ASN A 31 -15.00 2.38 9.38
CA ASN A 31 -15.05 1.77 8.05
C ASN A 31 -15.88 2.64 7.10
N LEU A 32 -15.57 2.56 5.80
CA LEU A 32 -16.36 3.22 4.77
C LEU A 32 -17.81 2.67 4.77
N PRO A 33 -18.85 3.51 4.70
CA PRO A 33 -20.24 3.05 4.59
C PRO A 33 -20.47 2.18 3.35
N ASP A 34 -21.39 1.22 3.41
CA ASP A 34 -21.55 0.22 2.35
C ASP A 34 -22.03 0.84 1.03
N ASN A 35 -22.87 1.88 1.08
CA ASN A 35 -23.32 2.62 -0.12
C ASN A 35 -22.13 3.21 -0.89
N SER A 36 -21.16 3.79 -0.17
CA SER A 36 -19.94 4.31 -0.79
C SER A 36 -19.02 3.20 -1.24
N LYS A 37 -18.90 2.07 -0.51
CA LYS A 37 -18.07 0.93 -0.94
C LYS A 37 -18.52 0.36 -2.30
N GLN A 38 -19.82 0.33 -2.57
CA GLN A 38 -20.38 -0.18 -3.83
C GLN A 38 -19.93 0.63 -5.06
N LEU A 39 -19.60 1.91 -4.88
CA LEU A 39 -19.13 2.80 -5.96
C LEU A 39 -17.67 2.53 -6.36
N PHE A 40 -16.94 1.70 -5.61
CA PHE A 40 -15.53 1.43 -5.87
C PHE A 40 -15.25 -0.07 -6.04
N ARG A 41 -14.21 -0.41 -6.80
CA ARG A 41 -13.76 -1.80 -6.92
C ARG A 41 -12.73 -2.14 -5.86
N SER A 42 -13.03 -3.12 -5.02
CA SER A 42 -12.08 -3.62 -4.04
C SER A 42 -10.90 -4.30 -4.73
N LEU A 43 -9.69 -3.98 -4.26
CA LEU A 43 -8.47 -4.71 -4.59
C LEU A 43 -7.75 -5.06 -3.29
N ALA A 44 -7.32 -6.31 -3.19
CA ALA A 44 -6.41 -6.73 -2.13
C ALA A 44 -4.99 -6.69 -2.68
N MET A 45 -4.11 -5.94 -2.01
CA MET A 45 -2.68 -5.95 -2.35
C MET A 45 -2.06 -7.20 -1.76
N THR A 46 -1.48 -8.04 -2.61
CA THR A 46 -0.72 -9.21 -2.19
C THR A 46 0.55 -8.80 -1.46
N GLN A 47 1.06 -9.69 -0.61
CA GLN A 47 2.32 -9.46 0.09
C GLN A 47 3.43 -9.14 -0.92
N PRO A 48 4.20 -8.05 -0.73
CA PRO A 48 5.27 -7.68 -1.64
C PRO A 48 6.44 -8.68 -1.56
N ASP A 49 7.10 -8.94 -2.69
CA ASP A 49 8.33 -9.70 -2.72
C ASP A 49 9.50 -8.87 -2.18
N ARG A 50 9.86 -9.15 -0.92
CA ARG A 50 10.94 -8.45 -0.21
C ARG A 50 12.31 -8.65 -0.84
N LYS A 51 12.55 -9.78 -1.51
CA LYS A 51 13.84 -10.07 -2.15
C LYS A 51 14.02 -9.20 -3.38
N LEU A 52 13.02 -9.17 -4.26
CA LEU A 52 13.04 -8.32 -5.45
C LEU A 52 13.18 -6.84 -5.08
N ILE A 53 12.42 -6.39 -4.08
CA ILE A 53 12.50 -5.00 -3.61
C ILE A 53 13.90 -4.69 -3.08
N ALA A 54 14.46 -5.54 -2.23
CA ALA A 54 15.81 -5.33 -1.70
C ALA A 54 16.87 -5.34 -2.80
N GLU A 55 16.71 -6.19 -3.82
CA GLU A 55 17.61 -6.23 -4.98
C GLU A 55 17.55 -4.94 -5.79
N VAL A 56 16.37 -4.44 -6.13
CA VAL A 56 16.21 -3.17 -6.86
C VAL A 56 16.74 -1.99 -6.05
N MET A 57 16.50 -1.98 -4.74
CA MET A 57 17.05 -0.96 -3.84
C MET A 57 18.58 -0.98 -3.85
N LEU A 58 19.21 -2.16 -3.70
CA LEU A 58 20.67 -2.29 -3.73
C LEU A 58 21.24 -1.94 -5.11
N PHE A 59 20.57 -2.35 -6.18
CA PHE A 59 20.98 -2.00 -7.54
C PHE A 59 20.96 -0.49 -7.77
N SER A 60 19.91 0.21 -7.31
CA SER A 60 19.82 1.67 -7.41
C SER A 60 20.91 2.43 -6.63
N GLN A 61 21.56 1.76 -5.67
CA GLN A 61 22.68 2.31 -4.90
C GLN A 61 24.05 1.94 -5.51
N GLY A 62 24.08 1.26 -6.67
CA GLY A 62 25.30 0.92 -7.41
C GLY A 62 25.95 -0.41 -7.01
N PHE A 63 25.29 -1.26 -6.22
CA PHE A 63 25.82 -2.58 -5.87
C PHE A 63 25.72 -3.54 -7.05
N GLN A 64 26.86 -3.93 -7.63
CA GLN A 64 26.93 -4.87 -8.75
C GLN A 64 26.44 -6.28 -8.38
N THR A 65 26.55 -6.66 -7.10
CA THR A 65 26.14 -7.97 -6.56
C THR A 65 24.82 -7.91 -5.79
N ALA A 66 23.93 -6.97 -6.15
CA ALA A 66 22.65 -6.72 -5.49
C ALA A 66 21.80 -7.99 -5.28
N GLU A 67 21.71 -8.88 -6.27
CA GLU A 67 20.96 -10.13 -6.17
C GLU A 67 21.48 -11.04 -5.04
N THR A 68 22.81 -11.17 -4.96
CA THR A 68 23.45 -12.03 -3.94
C THR A 68 23.31 -11.42 -2.55
N LEU A 69 23.41 -10.10 -2.43
CA LEU A 69 23.23 -9.37 -1.17
C LEU A 69 21.78 -9.46 -0.69
N ALA A 70 20.79 -9.26 -1.58
CA ALA A 70 19.37 -9.37 -1.26
C ALA A 70 18.99 -10.76 -0.71
N LYS A 71 19.55 -11.83 -1.30
CA LYS A 71 19.36 -13.23 -0.83
C LYS A 71 19.83 -13.43 0.62
N LYS A 72 20.82 -12.68 1.10
CA LYS A 72 21.34 -12.78 2.48
C LYS A 72 20.64 -11.83 3.44
N ILE A 73 20.39 -10.60 3.00
CA ILE A 73 19.84 -9.52 3.82
C ILE A 73 18.39 -9.80 4.21
N VAL A 74 17.56 -10.29 3.28
CA VAL A 74 16.13 -10.50 3.55
C VAL A 74 15.87 -11.58 4.61
N PRO A 75 16.50 -12.78 4.55
CA PRO A 75 16.39 -13.76 5.63
C PRO A 75 16.95 -13.26 6.96
N LEU A 76 18.06 -12.52 6.95
CA LEU A 76 18.66 -11.94 8.15
C LEU A 76 17.67 -11.04 8.89
N PHE A 77 17.08 -10.05 8.20
CA PHE A 77 16.10 -9.16 8.81
C PHE A 77 14.80 -9.87 9.19
N THR A 78 14.39 -10.89 8.43
CA THR A 78 13.21 -11.70 8.77
C THR A 78 13.44 -12.51 10.06
N ALA A 79 14.62 -13.08 10.23
CA ALA A 79 15.01 -13.80 11.44
C ALA A 79 15.18 -12.86 12.64
N ALA A 80 15.81 -11.70 12.44
CA ALA A 80 15.96 -10.66 13.48
C ALA A 80 14.59 -10.14 13.95
N LEU A 81 13.66 -9.89 13.03
CA LEU A 81 12.29 -9.52 13.40
C LEU A 81 11.61 -10.62 14.21
N ARG A 82 11.91 -11.90 13.92
CA ARG A 82 11.37 -13.04 14.64
C ARG A 82 11.93 -13.17 16.06
N SER A 83 13.21 -12.88 16.27
CA SER A 83 13.87 -12.96 17.58
C SER A 83 13.47 -11.82 18.52
N ILE A 84 12.96 -10.71 17.99
CA ILE A 84 12.50 -9.57 18.78
C ILE A 84 11.07 -9.83 19.33
N PRO A 85 10.79 -9.47 20.60
CA PRO A 85 9.45 -9.55 21.20
C PRO A 85 8.39 -8.86 20.35
N LEU A 86 7.17 -9.42 20.29
CA LEU A 86 6.09 -8.93 19.43
C LEU A 86 5.78 -7.43 19.64
N ARG A 87 5.94 -6.93 20.88
CA ARG A 87 5.73 -5.52 21.26
C ARG A 87 6.79 -4.56 20.71
N LEU A 88 7.98 -5.06 20.37
CA LEU A 88 9.10 -4.29 19.84
C LEU A 88 9.25 -4.46 18.33
N ARG A 89 8.39 -5.26 17.69
CA ARG A 89 8.34 -5.33 16.23
C ARG A 89 7.74 -4.04 15.72
N PHE A 90 8.56 -3.22 15.09
CA PHE A 90 8.08 -2.09 14.31
C PHE A 90 7.01 -2.60 13.34
N ALA A 91 5.82 -1.98 13.40
CA ALA A 91 4.76 -2.29 12.46
C ALA A 91 5.33 -2.16 11.05
N SER A 92 5.29 -3.24 10.27
CA SER A 92 5.69 -3.16 8.86
C SER A 92 4.89 -2.04 8.20
N PRO A 93 5.48 -1.25 7.29
CA PRO A 93 4.70 -0.33 6.47
C PRO A 93 3.65 -1.17 5.75
N LYS A 94 2.41 -1.09 6.24
CA LYS A 94 1.29 -1.80 5.63
C LYS A 94 1.06 -1.12 4.29
N ILE A 95 1.43 -1.80 3.20
CA ILE A 95 1.10 -1.35 1.86
C ILE A 95 -0.42 -1.32 1.80
N CYS A 96 -0.94 -0.10 1.69
CA CYS A 96 -2.35 0.19 1.70
C CYS A 96 -3.05 -0.46 0.49
N PRO A 97 -4.16 -1.20 0.68
CA PRO A 97 -4.94 -1.67 -0.44
C PRO A 97 -5.63 -0.48 -1.12
N CYS A 98 -5.26 -0.17 -2.36
CA CYS A 98 -5.92 0.84 -3.16
C CYS A 98 -7.23 0.27 -3.70
N VAL A 99 -8.37 0.82 -3.30
CA VAL A 99 -9.64 0.54 -3.97
C VAL A 99 -9.61 1.30 -5.29
N CYS A 100 -9.45 0.58 -6.40
CA CYS A 100 -9.24 1.18 -7.71
C CYS A 100 -10.59 1.44 -8.40
N GLY A 101 -10.91 2.71 -8.64
CA GLY A 101 -11.96 3.06 -9.58
C GLY A 101 -11.50 2.73 -10.99
N LYS A 102 -12.11 1.73 -11.62
CA LYS A 102 -12.04 1.57 -13.08
C LYS A 102 -13.18 2.35 -13.71
N TYR A 103 -12.84 3.20 -14.68
CA TYR A 103 -13.61 3.29 -15.91
C TYR A 103 -13.49 1.94 -16.63
#